data_AF-A0A2E5C7E2-F1
#
_entry.id   AF-A0A2E5C7E2-F1
#
_cell.length_a   1.000
_cell.length_b   1.000
_cell.length_c   1.000
_cell.angle_alpha   90.00
_cell.angle_beta   90.00
_cell.angle_gamma   90.00
#
_symmetry.space_group_name_H-M   'P 1'
#
loop_
_entity.id
_entity.type
_entity.pdbx_description
1 polymer ?
#
loop_
_entity_poly.entity_id
_entity_poly.type
_entity_poly.pdbx_seq_one_letter_code
_entity_poly.pdbx_strand_id
1 'polypeptide(L)'
;MAIITNNHKSPLGLPGGTVLDPGVKTSVHNWNAVKDNKVVAAWVKARILIVEAEAAPVAAPKAAVDDDKGAILAALAERGIKKDRRSSLESLKAALAEADEEEPEA
;
A
#
# COMPACT_ATOMS: atom_id res chain seq x y z
N MET A 1 -7.15 -7.27 15.85
CA MET A 1 -5.91 -7.01 16.61
C MET A 1 -4.78 -6.81 15.63
N ALA A 2 -3.91 -5.83 15.86
CA ALA A 2 -2.68 -5.68 15.10
C ALA A 2 -1.53 -5.18 15.99
N ILE A 3 -0.30 -5.50 15.58
CA ILE A 3 0.92 -4.94 16.19
C ILE A 3 1.29 -3.68 15.44
N ILE A 4 1.40 -2.57 16.18
CA ILE A 4 1.61 -1.24 15.64
C ILE A 4 2.81 -0.60 16.31
N THR A 5 3.67 -0.02 15.50
CA THR A 5 4.84 0.72 15.94
C THR A 5 4.66 2.18 15.57
N ASN A 6 4.82 3.07 16.55
CA ASN A 6 4.88 4.51 16.29
C ASN A 6 6.29 4.87 15.78
N ASN A 7 6.40 5.25 14.52
CA ASN A 7 7.65 5.66 13.87
C ASN A 7 7.89 7.18 13.97
N HIS A 8 7.08 7.90 14.75
CA HIS A 8 7.22 9.31 15.04
C HIS A 8 8.07 9.56 16.29
N LYS A 9 8.48 10.81 16.53
CA LYS A 9 9.26 11.21 17.71
C LYS A 9 8.40 11.50 18.96
N SER A 10 7.09 11.59 18.80
CA SER A 10 6.15 11.93 19.88
C SER A 10 5.16 10.80 20.11
N PRO A 11 4.66 10.63 21.36
CA PRO A 11 3.59 9.69 21.63
C PRO A 11 2.34 10.03 20.82
N LEU A 12 1.67 9.01 20.28
CA LEU A 12 0.47 9.17 19.45
C LEU A 12 -0.71 8.47 20.09
N GLY A 13 -1.79 9.22 20.32
CA GLY A 13 -3.06 8.67 20.76
C GLY A 13 -3.84 8.11 19.57
N LEU A 14 -4.21 6.83 19.64
CA LEU A 14 -5.18 6.24 18.74
C LEU A 14 -6.60 6.63 19.17
N PRO A 15 -7.56 6.71 18.23
CA PRO A 15 -8.96 7.07 18.51
C PRO A 15 -9.75 6.00 19.31
N GLY A 16 -9.06 5.13 20.04
CA GLY A 16 -9.63 4.21 21.01
C GLY A 16 -9.01 4.35 22.41
N GLY A 17 -8.33 5.46 22.69
CA GLY A 17 -7.72 5.76 23.99
C GLY A 17 -6.34 5.12 24.22
N THR A 18 -5.88 4.25 23.30
CA THR A 18 -4.54 3.67 23.36
C THR A 18 -3.49 4.69 22.93
N VAL A 19 -2.49 4.91 23.77
CA VAL A 19 -1.33 5.75 23.44
C VAL A 19 -0.19 4.85 22.99
N LEU A 20 0.43 5.20 21.86
CA LEU A 20 1.57 4.51 21.28
C LEU A 20 2.85 5.30 21.56
N ASP A 21 3.74 4.71 22.34
CA ASP A 21 5.07 5.27 22.58
C ASP A 21 5.96 5.17 21.33
N PRO A 22 6.79 6.20 21.08
CA PRO A 22 7.67 6.25 19.91
C PRO A 22 8.67 5.09 19.92
N GLY A 23 8.77 4.38 18.80
CA GLY A 23 9.64 3.21 18.61
C GLY A 23 9.16 1.92 19.27
N VAL A 24 8.06 1.94 20.03
CA VAL A 24 7.58 0.78 20.78
C VAL A 24 6.50 0.03 19.98
N LYS A 25 6.69 -1.30 19.86
CA LYS A 25 5.68 -2.20 19.30
C LYS A 25 4.56 -2.38 20.31
N THR A 26 3.37 -1.95 19.96
CA THR A 26 2.19 -2.01 20.83
C THR A 26 1.11 -2.87 20.20
N SER A 27 0.53 -3.77 20.99
CA SER A 27 -0.60 -4.58 20.57
C SER A 27 -1.90 -3.81 20.70
N VAL A 28 -2.57 -3.55 19.58
CA VAL A 28 -3.82 -2.79 19.49
C VAL A 28 -4.96 -3.74 19.14
N HIS A 29 -5.75 -4.10 20.14
CA HIS A 29 -6.85 -5.06 20.00
C HIS A 29 -7.98 -4.52 19.11
N ASN A 30 -8.34 -3.25 19.29
CA ASN A 30 -9.38 -2.54 18.55
C ASN A 30 -8.91 -2.00 17.18
N TRP A 31 -7.78 -2.50 16.64
CA TRP A 31 -7.22 -1.99 15.38
C TRP A 31 -8.22 -1.97 14.22
N ASN A 32 -9.04 -3.01 14.07
CA ASN A 32 -10.05 -3.09 13.02
C ASN A 32 -11.11 -1.98 13.09
N ALA A 33 -11.37 -1.41 14.26
CA ALA A 33 -12.31 -0.31 14.41
C ALA A 33 -11.65 1.06 14.15
N VAL A 34 -10.33 1.17 14.37
CA VAL A 34 -9.60 2.45 14.24
C VAL A 34 -8.87 2.60 12.91
N LYS A 35 -8.61 1.51 12.16
CA LYS A 35 -7.86 1.54 10.89
C LYS A 35 -8.59 2.29 9.78
N ASP A 36 -9.92 2.26 9.79
CA ASP A 36 -10.78 2.99 8.84
C ASP A 36 -10.93 4.48 9.19
N ASN A 37 -10.41 4.92 10.33
CA ASN A 37 -10.39 6.34 10.67
C ASN A 37 -9.44 7.09 9.72
N LYS A 38 -9.94 8.17 9.10
CA LYS A 38 -9.18 8.99 8.14
C LYS A 38 -7.82 9.45 8.68
N VAL A 39 -7.72 9.77 9.97
CA VAL A 39 -6.48 10.22 10.61
C VAL A 39 -5.49 9.06 10.75
N VAL A 40 -5.95 7.92 11.23
CA VAL A 40 -5.12 6.71 11.41
C VAL A 40 -4.65 6.19 10.06
N ALA A 41 -5.53 6.14 9.06
CA ALA A 41 -5.19 5.78 7.68
C ALA A 41 -4.17 6.75 7.08
N ALA A 42 -4.26 8.05 7.38
CA ALA A 42 -3.26 9.04 6.96
C ALA A 42 -1.91 8.83 7.64
N TRP A 43 -1.89 8.47 8.94
CA TRP A 43 -0.66 8.15 9.66
C TRP A 43 0.03 6.90 9.12
N VAL A 44 -0.73 5.84 8.83
CA VAL A 44 -0.21 4.64 8.17
C VAL A 44 0.33 4.99 6.77
N LYS A 45 -0.42 5.78 5.99
CA LYS A 45 0.01 6.24 4.65
C LYS A 45 1.28 7.10 4.70
N ALA A 46 1.42 7.92 5.72
CA ALA A 46 2.59 8.78 5.94
C ALA A 46 3.78 8.04 6.58
N ARG A 47 3.68 6.71 6.81
CA ARG A 47 4.68 5.90 7.53
C ARG A 47 4.98 6.40 8.94
N ILE A 48 4.02 7.08 9.55
CA ILE A 48 4.04 7.49 10.96
C ILE A 48 3.68 6.28 11.84
N LEU A 49 2.78 5.42 11.38
CA LEU A 49 2.47 4.14 12.00
C LEU A 49 2.88 2.99 11.09
N ILE A 50 3.60 2.01 11.65
CA ILE A 50 3.99 0.77 10.99
C ILE A 50 3.13 -0.35 11.57
N VAL A 51 2.42 -1.08 10.70
CA VAL A 51 1.57 -2.20 11.10
C VAL A 51 2.26 -3.49 10.66
N GLU A 52 2.72 -4.30 11.61
CA GLU A 52 3.53 -5.51 11.33
C GLU A 52 2.73 -6.81 11.33
N ALA A 53 1.65 -6.90 12.10
CA ALA A 53 0.86 -8.12 12.22
C ALA A 53 -0.61 -7.86 11.91
N GLU A 54 -0.97 -7.93 10.63
CA GLU A 54 -2.32 -8.28 10.19
C GLU A 54 -2.18 -9.63 9.47
N ALA A 55 -2.85 -10.68 9.94
CA ALA A 55 -2.80 -11.99 9.30
C ALA A 55 -3.53 -11.93 7.93
N ALA A 56 -2.77 -11.55 6.89
CA ALA A 56 -2.79 -11.75 5.42
C ALA A 56 -4.11 -12.04 4.64
N PRO A 57 -4.27 -11.66 3.34
CA PRO A 57 -3.23 -11.71 2.31
C PRO A 57 -2.95 -10.37 1.57
N VAL A 58 -1.68 -10.20 1.17
CA VAL A 58 -1.15 -9.28 0.15
C VAL A 58 -1.97 -8.00 -0.17
N ALA A 59 -1.70 -6.92 0.57
CA ALA A 59 -1.89 -5.56 0.05
C ALA A 59 -0.55 -4.82 0.19
N ALA A 60 0.20 -4.81 -0.91
CA ALA A 60 1.49 -4.15 -1.03
C ALA A 60 1.40 -2.67 -0.60
N PRO A 61 2.48 -2.11 -0.01
CA PRO A 61 2.51 -0.73 0.43
C PRO A 61 2.24 0.22 -0.75
N LYS A 62 1.42 1.25 -0.52
CA LYS A 62 1.05 2.28 -1.53
C LYS A 62 2.23 3.08 -2.10
N ALA A 63 3.45 2.83 -1.63
CA ALA A 63 4.69 3.33 -2.22
C ALA A 63 5.22 2.44 -3.36
N ALA A 64 4.92 1.13 -3.34
CA ALA A 64 5.24 0.22 -4.46
C ALA A 64 4.35 0.52 -5.67
N VAL A 65 3.11 0.98 -5.46
CA VAL A 65 2.15 1.28 -6.54
C VAL A 65 2.69 2.27 -7.58
N ASP A 66 3.53 3.22 -7.16
CA ASP A 66 4.14 4.21 -8.04
C ASP A 66 5.34 3.67 -8.83
N ASP A 67 6.08 2.73 -8.26
CA ASP A 67 7.14 1.95 -8.92
C ASP A 67 6.54 0.89 -9.87
N ASP A 68 5.53 0.15 -9.42
CA ASP A 68 4.79 -0.87 -10.18
C ASP A 68 4.16 -0.25 -11.43
N LYS A 69 3.49 0.91 -11.29
CA LYS A 69 2.93 1.62 -12.46
C LYS A 69 4.01 2.07 -13.43
N GLY A 70 5.15 2.54 -12.93
CA GLY A 70 6.29 2.94 -13.74
C GLY A 70 6.85 1.78 -14.56
N ALA A 71 7.03 0.62 -13.92
CA ALA A 71 7.50 -0.60 -14.56
C ALA A 71 6.52 -1.11 -15.63
N ILE A 72 5.22 -1.12 -15.34
CA ILE A 72 4.19 -1.55 -16.31
C ILE A 72 4.13 -0.59 -17.51
N LEU A 73 4.22 0.72 -17.28
CA LEU A 73 4.25 1.71 -18.36
C LEU A 73 5.49 1.58 -19.24
N ALA A 74 6.65 1.29 -18.66
CA ALA A 74 7.87 1.03 -19.41
C ALA A 74 7.74 -0.23 -20.29
N ALA A 75 7.24 -1.33 -19.73
CA ALA A 75 7.02 -2.58 -20.45
C ALA A 75 5.97 -2.42 -21.59
N LEU A 76 4.89 -1.68 -21.34
CA LEU A 76 3.91 -1.32 -22.37
C LEU A 76 4.53 -0.44 -23.47
N ALA A 77 5.36 0.53 -23.10
CA ALA A 77 6.01 1.41 -24.06
C ALA A 77 7.00 0.67 -24.96
N GLU A 78 7.69 -0.34 -24.43
CA GLU A 78 8.59 -1.23 -25.17
C GLU A 78 7.83 -2.06 -26.23
N ARG A 79 6.59 -2.45 -25.91
CA ARG A 79 5.64 -3.10 -26.84
C ARG A 79 4.94 -2.10 -27.79
N GLY A 80 5.27 -0.80 -27.72
CA GLY A 80 4.69 0.26 -28.56
C GLY A 80 3.35 0.81 -28.06
N ILE A 81 2.89 0.39 -26.89
CA ILE A 81 1.60 0.77 -26.30
C ILE A 81 1.77 2.03 -25.43
N LYS A 82 1.31 3.17 -25.94
CA LYS A 82 1.35 4.45 -25.21
C LYS A 82 0.21 4.54 -24.20
N LYS A 83 0.49 4.26 -22.92
CA LYS A 83 -0.41 4.55 -21.79
C LYS A 83 0.14 5.69 -20.91
N ASP A 84 -0.75 6.38 -20.20
CA ASP A 84 -0.40 7.47 -19.30
C ASP A 84 -0.43 7.05 -17.83
N ARG A 85 0.37 7.71 -16.97
CA ARG A 85 0.46 7.42 -15.52
C ARG A 85 -0.84 7.70 -14.76
N ARG A 86 -1.75 8.51 -15.32
CA ARG A 86 -3.10 8.74 -14.78
C ARG A 86 -4.02 7.54 -14.99
N SER A 87 -3.63 6.57 -15.81
CA SER A 87 -4.39 5.33 -15.99
C SER A 87 -4.41 4.52 -14.69
N SER A 88 -5.55 3.86 -14.46
CA SER A 88 -5.69 2.93 -13.35
C SER A 88 -4.74 1.75 -13.51
N LEU A 89 -4.25 1.23 -12.38
CA LEU A 89 -3.28 0.14 -12.37
C LEU A 89 -3.86 -1.12 -13.04
N GLU A 90 -5.16 -1.37 -12.86
CA GLU A 90 -5.89 -2.44 -13.56
C GLU A 90 -5.85 -2.28 -15.08
N SER A 91 -6.06 -1.07 -15.60
CA SER A 91 -6.01 -0.82 -17.05
C SER A 91 -4.60 -0.97 -17.63
N LEU A 92 -3.57 -0.60 -16.85
CA LEU A 92 -2.17 -0.80 -17.22
C LEU A 92 -1.81 -2.30 -17.24
N LYS A 93 -2.23 -3.05 -16.22
CA LYS A 93 -2.00 -4.50 -16.15
C LYS A 93 -2.77 -5.27 -17.22
N ALA A 94 -4.03 -4.92 -17.47
CA ALA A 94 -4.82 -5.56 -18.52
C ALA A 94 -4.19 -5.34 -19.90
N ALA A 95 -3.73 -4.12 -20.20
CA ALA A 95 -3.03 -3.83 -21.43
C ALA A 95 -1.70 -4.58 -21.56
N LEU A 96 -0.99 -4.80 -20.45
CA LEU A 96 0.28 -5.53 -20.46
C LEU A 96 0.02 -7.01 -20.66
N ALA A 97 -0.99 -7.57 -20.00
CA ALA A 97 -1.40 -8.96 -20.17
C ALA A 97 -1.91 -9.23 -21.59
N GLU A 98 -2.72 -8.34 -22.17
CA GLU A 98 -3.18 -8.46 -23.56
C GLU A 98 -2.02 -8.40 -24.56
N ALA A 99 -1.00 -7.58 -24.29
CA ALA A 99 0.21 -7.51 -25.11
C ALA A 99 1.19 -8.69 -24.91
N ASP A 100 1.12 -9.38 -23.77
CA ASP A 100 1.89 -10.61 -23.49
C ASP A 100 1.15 -11.84 -24.04
N GLU A 101 -0.18 -11.83 -24.01
CA GLU A 101 -1.06 -12.90 -24.50
C GLU A 101 -1.21 -12.85 -26.04
N GLU A 102 -0.90 -11.72 -26.68
CA GLU A 102 -0.77 -11.60 -28.14
C GLU A 102 0.62 -11.99 -28.70
N GLU A 103 1.48 -12.66 -27.93
CA GLU A 103 2.52 -13.53 -28.52
C GLU A 103 1.90 -14.93 -28.75
N PRO A 104 1.34 -15.23 -29.94
CA PRO A 104 0.95 -16.59 -30.24
C PRO A 104 2.18 -17.48 -30.17
N GLU A 105 2.00 -18.66 -29.58
CA GLU A 105 2.91 -19.79 -29.66
C GLU A 105 3.61 -19.88 -31.03
N ALA A 106 4.95 -19.92 -30.99
CA ALA A 106 5.78 -20.46 -32.06
C ALA A 106 6.06 -21.94 -31.79
#